data_AF-A0A7C7UBL6-F1
#
_entry.id   AF-A0A7C7UBL6-F1
#
_cell.length_a   1.000
_cell.length_b   1.000
_cell.length_c   1.000
_cell.angle_alpha   90.00
_cell.angle_beta   90.00
_cell.angle_gamma   90.00
#
_symmetry.space_group_name_H-M   'P 1'
#
loop_
_entity.id
_entity.type
_entity.pdbx_description
1 polymer ?
#
loop_
_entity_poly.entity_id
_entity_poly.type
_entity_poly.pdbx_seq_one_letter_code
_entity_poly.pdbx_strand_id
1 'polypeptide(L)' 'MTHTYSISDLARELDITTRAIRFYEEQNMLSPERR' A
#
# COMPACT_ATOMS: atom_id res chain seq x y z
N MET A 1 1.30 -14.02 -13.21
CA MET A 1 2.26 -13.80 -12.11
C MET A 1 1.72 -12.68 -11.24
N THR A 2 1.13 -12.99 -10.09
CA THR A 2 0.62 -11.98 -9.14
C THR A 2 1.79 -11.51 -8.29
N HIS A 3 2.25 -10.28 -8.52
CA HIS A 3 3.29 -9.69 -7.67
C HIS A 3 2.63 -9.13 -6.41
N THR A 4 2.92 -9.73 -5.27
CA THR A 4 2.50 -9.22 -3.96
C THR A 4 3.58 -8.29 -3.45
N TYR A 5 3.21 -7.04 -3.18
CA TYR A 5 4.11 -6.04 -2.61
C TYR A 5 3.69 -5.77 -1.17
N SER A 6 4.67 -5.63 -0.27
CA SER A 6 4.36 -5.14 1.05
C SER A 6 4.09 -3.63 0.99
N ILE A 7 3.30 -3.11 1.94
CA ILE A 7 3.07 -1.66 2.07
C ILE A 7 4.41 -0.91 2.20
N SER A 8 5.42 -1.51 2.83
CA SER A 8 6.74 -0.93 3.00
C SER A 8 7.53 -0.84 1.68
N ASP A 9 7.32 -1.77 0.75
CA ASP A 9 7.96 -1.73 -0.57
C ASP A 9 7.32 -0.65 -1.42
N LEU A 10 5.98 -0.61 -1.46
CA LEU A 10 5.21 0.43 -2.13
C LEU A 10 5.54 1.83 -1.62
N ALA A 11 5.70 1.99 -0.30
CA ALA A 11 6.08 3.26 0.31
C ALA A 11 7.43 3.77 -0.21
N ARG A 12 8.44 2.89 -0.33
CA ARG A 12 9.76 3.26 -0.85
C ARG A 12 9.74 3.56 -2.34
N GLU A 13 9.01 2.77 -3.13
CA GLU A 13 8.96 2.93 -4.58
C GLU A 13 8.22 4.20 -5.00
N LEU A 14 7.20 4.60 -4.24
CA LEU A 14 6.41 5.80 -4.48
C LEU A 14 6.94 7.04 -3.73
N ASP A 15 8.04 6.90 -2.97
CA ASP A 15 8.60 7.95 -2.10
C ASP A 15 7.54 8.59 -1.16
N ILE A 16 6.64 7.76 -0.64
CA ILE A 16 5.60 8.14 0.32
C ILE A 16 5.73 7.36 1.61
N THR A 17 5.04 7.82 2.66
CA THR A 17 5.01 7.08 3.92
C THR A 17 4.02 5.91 3.86
N THR A 18 4.28 4.85 4.63
CA THR A 18 3.31 3.77 4.92
C THR A 18 1.96 4.32 5.39
N ARG A 19 1.97 5.45 6.11
CA ARG A 19 0.77 6.14 6.60
C ARG A 19 -0.07 6.73 5.45
N ALA A 20 0.55 7.23 4.39
CA ALA A 20 -0.17 7.70 3.20
C ALA A 20 -0.91 6.55 2.53
N ILE A 21 -0.27 5.39 2.39
CA ILE A 21 -0.91 4.19 1.83
C ILE A 21 -2.10 3.75 2.70
N ARG A 22 -1.95 3.74 4.03
CA ARG A 22 -3.06 3.45 4.95
C ARG A 22 -4.18 4.48 4.86
N PHE A 23 -3.85 5.76 4.68
CA PHE A 23 -4.86 6.79 4.48
C PHE A 23 -5.70 6.50 3.24
N TYR A 24 -5.10 6.07 2.12
CA TYR A 24 -5.85 5.66 0.93
C TYR A 24 -6.69 4.39 1.16
N GLU A 25 -6.21 3.43 1.96
CA GLU A 25 -7.00 2.27 2.39
C GLU A 25 -8.23 2.71 3.21
N GLU A 26 -8.05 3.64 4.16
CA GLU A 26 -9.13 4.20 4.99
C GLU A 26 -10.15 4.99 4.16
N GLN A 27 -9.72 5.66 3.09
CA GLN A 27 -10.61 6.33 2.13
C GLN A 27 -11.32 5.34 1.17
N ASN A 28 -11.17 4.03 1.35
CA ASN A 28 -11.64 2.99 0.44
C ASN A 28 -11.11 3.13 -1.00
N MET A 29 -9.98 3.83 -1.19
CA MET A 29 -9.32 3.97 -2.49
C MET A 29 -8.37 2.80 -2.78
N LEU A 30 -7.91 2.10 -1.74
CA LEU A 30 -7.08 0.90 -1.84
C LEU A 30 -7.73 -0.26 -1.08
N SER A 31 -7.64 -1.46 -1.64
CA SER A 31 -8.12 -2.70 -1.01
C SER A 31 -6.99 -3.74 -1.02
N PRO A 32 -5.97 -3.58 -0.16
CA PRO A 32 -4.84 -4.51 -0.10
C PRO A 32 -5.32 -5.89 0.35
N GLU A 33 -4.78 -6.94 -0.27
CA GLU A 33 -5.02 -8.31 0.13
C GLU A 33 -4.30 -8.56 1.46
N ARG A 34 -5.05 -8.76 2.55
CA ARG A 34 -4.49 -9.08 3.86
C ARG A 34 -4.25 -10.60 3.92
N ARG A 35 -2.98 -11.02 3.81
CA ARG A 35 -2.53 -12.39 4.11
C ARG A 35 -1.89 -12.46 5.49
#